data_AF-A0A392MGZ1-F1
#
_entry.id   AF-A0A392MGZ1-F1
#
_cell.length_a   1.000
_cell.length_b   1.000
_cell.length_c   1.000
_cell.angle_alpha   90.00
_cell.angle_beta   90.00
_cell.angle_gamma   90.00
#
_symmetry.space_group_name_H-M   'P 1'
#
loop_
_entity.id
_entity.type
_entity.pdbx_description
1 polymer ?
#
loop_
_entity_poly.entity_id
_entity_poly.type
_entity_poly.pdbx_seq_one_letter_code
_entity_poly.pdbx_strand_id
1 'polypeptide(L)'
;MIRIRIVLYSSSLVLNLLIITFLVSNAVESDNIAIYWGQNDNEGTLTETCATENYSYVIIAFLNKFGNGTTPEINLANHCDPSSDDCAKLSTHIKNCQRKGIKVLLSIGGADGDYGLASTDDAKNVSDYLWNQFLGGNSFSRPFGDAILDGIDFDIENSKGKQQYWVELAIFLKSHNTSTQNVYLSAAPQCPFPDGQLAKEWSMICWIRGSNGRSR
;
A
#
# COMPACT_ATOMS: atom_id res chain seq x y z
N MET A 1 -10.95 -21.95 64.93
CA MET A 1 -11.01 -20.51 64.58
C MET A 1 -10.13 -20.24 63.37
N ILE A 2 -10.72 -20.04 62.20
CA ILE A 2 -9.98 -19.69 60.97
C ILE A 2 -9.82 -18.17 60.96
N ARG A 3 -8.57 -17.69 61.04
CA ARG A 3 -8.27 -16.25 60.92
C ARG A 3 -8.15 -15.90 59.43
N ILE A 4 -9.20 -15.30 58.88
CA ILE A 4 -9.15 -14.68 57.55
C ILE A 4 -8.35 -13.38 57.69
N ARG A 5 -7.16 -13.31 57.08
CA ARG A 5 -6.41 -12.06 56.93
C ARG A 5 -6.94 -11.33 55.71
N ILE A 6 -7.67 -10.24 55.91
CA ILE A 6 -8.03 -9.32 54.83
C ILE A 6 -6.77 -8.48 54.55
N VAL A 7 -6.17 -8.68 53.38
CA VAL A 7 -5.07 -7.85 52.88
C VAL A 7 -5.68 -6.57 52.30
N LEU A 8 -5.51 -5.45 52.98
CA LEU A 8 -5.89 -4.14 52.47
C LEU A 8 -4.83 -3.68 51.47
N TYR A 9 -5.16 -3.71 50.18
CA TYR A 9 -4.29 -3.17 49.14
C TYR A 9 -4.34 -1.64 49.18
N SER A 10 -3.16 -0.98 49.16
CA SER A 10 -3.06 0.49 49.09
C SER A 10 -3.76 1.01 47.83
N SER A 11 -4.57 2.08 47.94
CA SER A 11 -5.25 2.72 46.79
C SER A 11 -4.29 3.12 45.67
N SER A 12 -3.02 3.38 46.00
CA SER A 12 -1.94 3.63 45.03
C SER A 12 -1.63 2.40 44.17
N LEU A 13 -1.70 1.19 44.74
CA LEU A 13 -1.44 -0.05 44.02
C LEU A 13 -2.54 -0.34 42.97
N VAL A 14 -3.79 -0.03 43.32
CA VAL A 14 -4.95 -0.19 42.42
C VAL A 14 -4.89 0.82 41.27
N LEU A 15 -4.49 2.07 41.55
CA LEU A 15 -4.35 3.11 40.54
C LEU A 15 -3.22 2.80 39.54
N ASN A 16 -2.07 2.30 40.02
CA ASN A 16 -0.98 1.87 39.16
C ASN A 16 -1.38 0.69 38.26
N LEU A 17 -2.18 -0.26 38.77
CA LEU A 17 -2.68 -1.39 37.99
C LEU A 17 -3.67 -0.95 36.89
N LEU A 18 -4.50 0.07 37.16
CA LEU A 18 -5.40 0.68 36.18
C LEU A 18 -4.64 1.43 35.07
N ILE A 19 -3.55 2.12 35.42
CA ILE A 19 -2.69 2.80 34.43
C ILE A 19 -1.97 1.76 33.56
N ILE A 20 -1.45 0.69 34.15
CA ILE A 20 -0.78 -0.40 33.40
C ILE A 20 -1.77 -1.09 32.46
N THR A 21 -3.00 -1.38 32.89
CA THR A 21 -4.02 -1.97 32.00
C THR A 21 -4.48 -1.03 30.89
N PHE A 22 -4.54 0.29 31.13
CA PHE A 22 -4.79 1.28 30.08
C PHE A 22 -3.64 1.34 29.07
N LEU A 23 -2.38 1.29 29.53
CA LEU A 23 -1.20 1.28 28.65
C LEU A 23 -1.08 -0.02 27.84
N VAL A 24 -1.37 -1.18 28.45
CA VAL A 24 -1.31 -2.49 27.78
C VAL A 24 -2.45 -2.69 26.77
N SER A 25 -3.65 -2.13 27.02
CA SER A 25 -4.76 -2.15 26.05
C SER A 25 -4.43 -1.43 24.75
N ASN A 26 -3.51 -0.44 24.79
CA ASN A 26 -3.02 0.27 23.59
C ASN A 26 -1.86 -0.46 22.90
N ALA A 27 -1.36 -1.56 23.47
CA ALA A 27 -0.24 -2.35 22.95
C ALA A 27 -0.68 -3.67 22.31
N VAL A 28 -1.97 -3.84 22.01
CA VAL A 28 -2.40 -4.86 21.06
C VAL A 28 -1.97 -4.37 19.68
N GLU A 29 -0.88 -4.94 19.18
CA GLU A 29 -0.48 -4.82 17.79
C GLU A 29 -1.68 -5.33 16.96
N SER A 30 -2.45 -4.41 16.38
CA SER A 30 -3.50 -4.81 15.45
C SER A 30 -2.82 -5.53 14.31
N ASP A 31 -3.25 -6.77 14.01
CA ASP A 31 -2.84 -7.45 12.80
C ASP A 31 -3.12 -6.50 11.62
N ASN A 32 -2.08 -5.93 11.05
CA ASN A 32 -2.20 -4.98 9.95
C ASN A 32 -2.46 -5.77 8.68
N ILE A 33 -3.73 -6.07 8.41
CA ILE A 33 -4.14 -6.80 7.22
C ILE A 33 -4.14 -5.83 6.03
N ALA A 34 -3.44 -6.23 4.97
CA ALA A 34 -3.50 -5.60 3.66
C ALA A 34 -4.31 -6.45 2.69
N ILE A 35 -5.05 -5.79 1.79
CA ILE A 35 -5.81 -6.46 0.74
C ILE A 35 -5.58 -5.77 -0.61
N TYR A 36 -5.43 -6.57 -1.66
CA TYR A 36 -5.45 -6.08 -3.03
C TYR A 36 -6.89 -5.98 -3.52
N TRP A 37 -7.21 -4.87 -4.18
CA TRP A 37 -8.53 -4.60 -4.77
C TRP A 37 -8.38 -4.10 -6.20
N GLY A 38 -9.23 -4.55 -7.12
CA GLY A 38 -9.35 -3.99 -8.48
C GLY A 38 -9.13 -4.98 -9.62
N GLN A 39 -9.01 -6.28 -9.34
CA GLN A 39 -8.74 -7.32 -10.35
C GLN A 39 -9.80 -8.41 -10.42
N ASN A 40 -10.94 -8.25 -9.72
CA ASN A 40 -12.03 -9.22 -9.74
C ASN A 40 -13.39 -8.52 -9.75
N ASP A 41 -14.19 -8.78 -10.78
CA ASP A 41 -15.50 -8.15 -10.97
C ASP A 41 -16.49 -8.39 -9.82
N ASN A 42 -16.29 -9.44 -9.02
CA ASN A 42 -17.18 -9.81 -7.91
C ASN A 42 -16.64 -9.39 -6.53
N GLU A 43 -15.61 -8.53 -6.47
CA GLU A 43 -15.01 -8.09 -5.21
C GLU A 43 -15.73 -6.89 -4.56
N GLY A 44 -16.79 -6.39 -5.21
CA GLY A 44 -17.53 -5.21 -4.76
C GLY A 44 -16.74 -3.91 -4.93
N THR A 45 -17.32 -2.82 -4.43
CA THR A 45 -16.69 -1.50 -4.52
C THR A 45 -15.56 -1.34 -3.49
N LEU A 46 -14.65 -0.41 -3.77
CA LEU A 46 -13.59 -0.03 -2.83
C LEU A 46 -14.16 0.50 -1.50
N THR A 47 -15.31 1.20 -1.52
CA THR A 47 -15.97 1.64 -0.26
C THR A 47 -16.53 0.47 0.54
N GLU A 48 -17.14 -0.53 -0.10
CA GLU A 48 -17.64 -1.72 0.59
C GLU A 48 -16.49 -2.50 1.22
N THR A 49 -15.38 -2.66 0.49
CA THR A 49 -14.14 -3.27 1.00
C THR A 49 -13.66 -2.58 2.28
N CYS A 50 -13.57 -1.25 2.25
CA CYS A 50 -13.16 -0.45 3.41
C CYS A 50 -14.19 -0.40 4.54
N ALA A 51 -15.47 -0.61 4.24
CA ALA A 51 -16.53 -0.66 5.24
C ALA A 51 -16.53 -1.95 6.06
N THR A 52 -15.79 -2.98 5.63
CA THR A 52 -15.61 -4.20 6.43
C THR A 52 -14.80 -3.97 7.71
N GLU A 53 -13.98 -2.91 7.76
CA GLU A 53 -13.09 -2.56 8.88
C GLU A 53 -12.07 -3.66 9.23
N ASN A 54 -11.85 -4.60 8.30
CA ASN A 54 -10.90 -5.70 8.47
C ASN A 54 -9.47 -5.34 8.06
N TYR A 55 -9.26 -4.20 7.38
CA TYR A 55 -8.00 -3.90 6.70
C TYR A 55 -7.39 -2.58 7.19
N SER A 56 -6.09 -2.60 7.48
CA SER A 56 -5.30 -1.40 7.72
C SER A 56 -4.81 -0.78 6.41
N TYR A 57 -4.66 -1.60 5.36
CA TYR A 57 -4.17 -1.20 4.05
C TYR A 57 -5.07 -1.77 2.96
N VAL A 58 -5.42 -0.95 1.97
CA VAL A 58 -6.03 -1.38 0.71
C VAL A 58 -5.14 -0.95 -0.43
N ILE A 59 -4.79 -1.91 -1.29
CA ILE A 59 -3.84 -1.75 -2.38
C ILE A 59 -4.63 -1.84 -3.69
N ILE A 60 -4.76 -0.71 -4.39
CA ILE A 60 -5.45 -0.63 -5.69
C ILE A 60 -4.54 -1.23 -6.75
N ALA A 61 -5.00 -2.28 -7.42
CA ALA A 61 -4.24 -3.07 -8.39
C ALA A 61 -4.90 -2.96 -9.77
N PHE A 62 -4.21 -2.50 -10.83
CA PHE A 62 -2.79 -2.12 -10.92
C PHE A 62 -2.54 -0.94 -11.86
N LEU A 63 -1.41 -0.26 -11.69
CA LEU A 63 -0.72 0.44 -12.78
C LEU A 63 0.25 -0.56 -13.43
N ASN A 64 -0.18 -1.22 -14.50
CA ASN A 64 0.53 -2.34 -15.10
C ASN A 64 1.17 -2.03 -16.47
N LYS A 65 1.18 -0.75 -16.87
CA LYS A 65 1.91 -0.27 -18.04
C LYS A 65 2.59 1.04 -17.68
N PHE A 66 3.91 1.10 -17.79
CA PHE A 66 4.71 2.30 -17.52
C PHE A 66 6.20 2.10 -17.87
N GLY A 67 6.93 3.22 -17.95
CA GLY A 67 8.37 3.25 -18.19
C GLY A 67 8.76 2.87 -19.62
N ASN A 68 10.04 2.84 -19.93
CA ASN A 68 10.58 2.62 -21.28
C ASN A 68 9.99 3.58 -22.34
N GLY A 69 9.62 4.80 -21.94
CA GLY A 69 8.97 5.79 -22.81
C GLY A 69 7.51 5.50 -23.16
N THR A 70 6.88 4.51 -22.53
CA THR A 70 5.45 4.22 -22.69
C THR A 70 4.59 5.19 -21.88
N THR A 71 3.38 5.48 -22.37
CA THR A 71 2.38 6.23 -21.60
C THR A 71 1.83 5.33 -20.49
N PRO A 72 1.91 5.73 -19.21
CA PRO A 72 1.42 4.89 -18.13
C PRO A 72 -0.09 4.73 -18.16
N GLU A 73 -0.58 3.55 -17.81
CA GLU A 73 -1.99 3.17 -17.89
C GLU A 73 -2.37 2.25 -16.73
N ILE A 74 -3.49 2.55 -16.07
CA ILE A 74 -4.06 1.70 -15.02
C ILE A 74 -4.95 0.63 -15.65
N ASN A 75 -5.01 -0.54 -15.05
CA ASN A 75 -5.96 -1.59 -15.36
C ASN A 75 -6.64 -2.01 -14.05
N LEU A 76 -7.94 -1.75 -13.94
CA LEU A 76 -8.76 -2.12 -12.78
C LEU A 76 -9.89 -3.08 -13.18
N ALA A 77 -9.58 -4.04 -14.07
CA ALA A 77 -10.56 -4.96 -14.65
C ALA A 77 -11.81 -4.21 -15.15
N ASN A 78 -13.01 -4.62 -14.72
CA ASN A 78 -14.26 -3.97 -15.11
C ASN A 78 -14.74 -2.88 -14.11
N HIS A 79 -13.91 -2.46 -13.14
CA HIS A 79 -14.32 -1.43 -12.17
C HIS A 79 -14.37 -0.03 -12.77
N CYS A 80 -13.49 0.27 -13.72
CA CYS A 80 -13.55 1.51 -14.49
C CYS A 80 -12.80 1.43 -15.82
N ASP A 81 -13.18 2.33 -16.74
CA ASP A 81 -12.50 2.47 -18.03
C ASP A 81 -11.49 3.64 -18.00
N PRO A 82 -10.17 3.36 -18.06
CA PRO A 82 -9.12 4.38 -18.02
C PRO A 82 -9.02 5.22 -19.30
N SER A 83 -9.64 4.80 -20.40
CA SER A 83 -9.71 5.59 -21.64
C SER A 83 -10.75 6.72 -21.57
N SER A 84 -11.51 6.76 -20.47
CA SER A 84 -12.51 7.77 -20.15
C SER A 84 -12.27 8.35 -18.75
N ASP A 85 -13.06 9.34 -18.34
CA ASP A 85 -13.01 9.90 -16.98
C ASP A 85 -13.71 9.00 -15.92
N ASP A 86 -14.13 7.79 -16.27
CA ASP A 86 -14.89 6.90 -15.38
C ASP A 86 -14.11 6.52 -14.11
N CYS A 87 -12.78 6.36 -14.18
CA CYS A 87 -11.97 6.04 -13.01
C CYS A 87 -11.92 7.16 -11.96
N ALA A 88 -12.26 8.41 -12.32
CA ALA A 88 -12.29 9.53 -11.37
C ALA A 88 -13.33 9.32 -10.25
N LYS A 89 -14.35 8.47 -10.48
CA LYS A 89 -15.34 8.09 -9.44
C LYS A 89 -14.68 7.45 -8.22
N LEU A 90 -13.52 6.81 -8.40
CA LEU A 90 -12.73 6.21 -7.31
C LEU A 90 -12.22 7.24 -6.31
N SER A 91 -12.16 8.54 -6.66
CA SER A 91 -11.77 9.61 -5.71
C SER A 91 -12.58 9.53 -4.41
N THR A 92 -13.90 9.39 -4.53
CA THR A 92 -14.80 9.35 -3.38
C THR A 92 -14.59 8.08 -2.57
N HIS A 93 -14.38 6.95 -3.25
CA HIS A 93 -14.15 5.66 -2.59
C HIS A 93 -12.84 5.65 -1.79
N ILE A 94 -11.75 6.16 -2.38
CA ILE A 94 -10.45 6.32 -1.72
C ILE A 94 -10.59 7.18 -0.46
N LYS A 95 -11.21 8.36 -0.59
CA LYS A 95 -11.41 9.26 0.56
C LYS A 95 -12.28 8.63 1.66
N ASN A 96 -13.26 7.79 1.31
CA ASN A 96 -14.04 7.04 2.29
C ASN A 96 -13.18 6.06 3.09
N CYS A 97 -12.26 5.35 2.45
CA CYS A 97 -11.29 4.47 3.11
C CYS A 97 -10.37 5.28 4.05
N GLN A 98 -9.80 6.37 3.55
CA GLN A 98 -8.87 7.22 4.31
C GLN A 98 -9.52 7.85 5.55
N ARG A 99 -10.80 8.25 5.47
CA ARG A 99 -11.56 8.74 6.64
C ARG A 99 -11.77 7.68 7.73
N LYS A 100 -11.66 6.39 7.39
CA LYS A 100 -11.67 5.28 8.35
C LYS A 100 -10.28 4.96 8.91
N GLY A 101 -9.25 5.71 8.53
CA GLY A 101 -7.86 5.46 8.93
C GLY A 101 -7.15 4.40 8.10
N ILE A 102 -7.80 3.85 7.07
CA ILE A 102 -7.23 2.85 6.16
C ILE A 102 -6.29 3.55 5.18
N LYS A 103 -5.07 3.02 5.04
CA LYS A 103 -4.09 3.50 4.06
C LYS A 103 -4.40 2.95 2.68
N VAL A 104 -4.47 3.82 1.67
CA VAL A 104 -4.76 3.42 0.30
C VAL A 104 -3.53 3.63 -0.58
N LEU A 105 -3.00 2.54 -1.11
CA LEU A 105 -1.81 2.52 -1.96
C LEU A 105 -2.19 2.17 -3.40
N LEU A 106 -1.42 2.63 -4.38
CA LEU A 106 -1.48 2.12 -5.75
C LEU A 106 -0.37 1.09 -5.94
N SER A 107 -0.72 -0.11 -6.40
CA SER A 107 0.27 -1.10 -6.79
C SER A 107 0.72 -0.91 -8.23
N ILE A 108 2.03 -0.88 -8.43
CA ILE A 108 2.66 -0.90 -9.75
C ILE A 108 3.14 -2.32 -10.06
N GLY A 109 2.91 -2.76 -11.29
CA GLY A 109 3.32 -4.10 -11.74
C GLY A 109 2.14 -5.06 -11.90
N GLY A 110 2.18 -6.17 -11.17
CA GLY A 110 1.24 -7.29 -11.25
C GLY A 110 1.70 -8.43 -12.17
N ALA A 111 0.96 -9.53 -12.15
CA ALA A 111 1.27 -10.76 -12.90
C ALA A 111 1.22 -10.60 -14.44
N ASP A 112 0.59 -9.54 -14.95
CA ASP A 112 0.48 -9.23 -16.37
C ASP A 112 0.65 -7.73 -16.60
N GLY A 113 1.29 -7.34 -17.71
CA GLY A 113 1.49 -5.93 -18.04
C GLY A 113 2.70 -5.66 -18.93
N ASP A 114 2.87 -4.39 -19.29
CA ASP A 114 4.05 -3.89 -20.00
C ASP A 114 4.74 -2.80 -19.17
N TYR A 115 5.46 -3.25 -18.14
CA TYR A 115 6.18 -2.38 -17.23
C TYR A 115 7.66 -2.73 -17.14
N GLY A 116 8.47 -1.70 -16.95
CA GLY A 116 9.92 -1.82 -16.79
C GLY A 116 10.56 -0.44 -16.74
N LEU A 117 11.81 -0.39 -16.30
CA LEU A 117 12.58 0.86 -16.24
C LEU A 117 13.83 0.70 -17.10
N ALA A 118 14.08 1.65 -18.01
CA ALA A 118 15.21 1.63 -18.94
C ALA A 118 16.49 2.24 -18.34
N SER A 119 16.36 3.13 -17.38
CA SER A 119 17.47 3.89 -16.78
C SER A 119 17.06 4.52 -15.45
N THR A 120 18.04 5.08 -14.73
CA THR A 120 17.78 5.94 -13.56
C THR A 120 16.91 7.15 -13.92
N ASP A 121 17.10 7.76 -15.10
CA ASP A 121 16.26 8.87 -15.55
C ASP A 121 14.82 8.43 -15.80
N ASP A 122 14.63 7.23 -16.35
CA ASP A 122 13.30 6.64 -16.53
C ASP A 122 12.63 6.37 -15.17
N ALA A 123 13.37 5.84 -14.19
CA ALA A 123 12.91 5.69 -12.82
C ALA A 123 12.48 7.03 -12.19
N LYS A 124 13.26 8.10 -12.43
CA LYS A 124 12.90 9.45 -11.99
C LYS A 124 11.63 9.96 -12.68
N ASN A 125 11.51 9.79 -13.99
CA ASN A 125 10.33 10.22 -14.75
C ASN A 125 9.07 9.48 -14.28
N VAL A 126 9.16 8.18 -14.00
CA VAL A 126 8.06 7.40 -13.44
C VAL A 126 7.72 7.88 -12.02
N SER A 127 8.72 8.20 -11.18
CA SER A 127 8.49 8.80 -9.86
C SER A 127 7.72 10.11 -9.95
N ASP A 128 8.18 11.04 -10.81
CA ASP A 128 7.54 12.34 -11.01
C ASP A 128 6.11 12.19 -11.55
N TYR A 129 5.88 11.21 -12.43
CA TYR A 129 4.53 10.88 -12.92
C TYR A 129 3.64 10.39 -11.77
N LEU A 130 4.07 9.41 -10.99
CA LEU A 130 3.31 8.87 -9.85
C LEU A 130 2.99 9.98 -8.84
N TRP A 131 3.97 10.84 -8.56
CA TRP A 131 3.79 11.97 -7.67
C TRP A 131 2.67 12.91 -8.14
N ASN A 132 2.71 13.31 -9.41
CA ASN A 132 1.77 14.28 -9.98
C ASN A 132 0.38 13.73 -10.29
N GLN A 133 0.27 12.43 -10.60
CA GLN A 133 -1.01 11.82 -10.97
C GLN A 133 -1.75 11.17 -9.81
N PHE A 134 -1.05 10.67 -8.79
CA PHE A 134 -1.66 9.86 -7.73
C PHE A 134 -1.33 10.33 -6.31
N LEU A 135 -0.21 11.01 -6.10
CA LEU A 135 0.22 11.49 -4.77
C LEU A 135 0.06 13.01 -4.68
N GLY A 136 0.95 13.70 -3.94
CA GLY A 136 0.83 15.11 -3.56
C GLY A 136 1.22 16.13 -4.62
N GLY A 137 1.61 15.67 -5.82
CA GLY A 137 1.89 16.56 -6.93
C GLY A 137 0.62 17.09 -7.58
N ASN A 138 0.78 17.81 -8.69
CA ASN A 138 -0.32 18.47 -9.38
C ASN A 138 -0.40 18.01 -10.84
N SER A 139 -1.61 17.72 -11.29
CA SER A 139 -1.93 17.40 -12.69
C SER A 139 -3.35 17.90 -12.98
N PHE A 140 -3.59 18.37 -14.21
CA PHE A 140 -4.91 18.84 -14.64
C PHE A 140 -5.93 17.71 -14.76
N SER A 141 -5.46 16.49 -15.08
CA SER A 141 -6.30 15.32 -15.25
C SER A 141 -5.65 14.15 -14.53
N ARG A 142 -6.19 13.79 -13.37
CA ARG A 142 -5.69 12.71 -12.51
C ARG A 142 -6.61 11.50 -12.64
N PRO A 143 -6.07 10.27 -12.78
CA PRO A 143 -6.91 9.08 -13.02
C PRO A 143 -7.95 8.80 -11.93
N PHE A 144 -7.63 9.11 -10.67
CA PHE A 144 -8.55 8.97 -9.53
C PHE A 144 -9.09 10.32 -9.05
N GLY A 145 -9.20 11.30 -9.96
CA GLY A 145 -9.62 12.65 -9.64
C GLY A 145 -8.71 13.31 -8.60
N ASP A 146 -9.31 14.06 -7.68
CA ASP A 146 -8.61 14.84 -6.66
C ASP A 146 -8.21 14.04 -5.40
N ALA A 147 -8.33 12.71 -5.42
CA ALA A 147 -7.81 11.89 -4.33
C ALA A 147 -6.28 11.85 -4.37
N ILE A 148 -5.69 11.88 -3.16
CA ILE A 148 -4.26 11.78 -2.93
C ILE A 148 -4.04 10.46 -2.20
N LEU A 149 -3.36 9.52 -2.84
CA LEU A 149 -3.06 8.22 -2.25
C LEU A 149 -2.00 8.35 -1.14
N ASP A 150 -2.00 7.38 -0.23
CA ASP A 150 -1.04 7.31 0.87
C ASP A 150 0.33 6.83 0.38
N GLY A 151 0.39 6.02 -0.69
CA GLY A 151 1.65 5.42 -1.09
C GLY A 151 1.63 4.60 -2.37
N ILE A 152 2.77 3.98 -2.65
CA ILE A 152 3.01 3.11 -3.80
C ILE A 152 3.45 1.74 -3.30
N ASP A 153 2.83 0.70 -3.85
CA ASP A 153 3.16 -0.69 -3.62
C ASP A 153 3.89 -1.28 -4.85
N PHE A 154 4.94 -2.05 -4.63
CA PHE A 154 5.77 -2.65 -5.67
C PHE A 154 5.46 -4.14 -5.79
N ASP A 155 4.53 -4.51 -6.67
CA ASP A 155 4.24 -5.91 -7.04
C ASP A 155 4.95 -6.26 -8.36
N ILE A 156 6.28 -6.27 -8.33
CA ILE A 156 7.08 -6.49 -9.55
C ILE A 156 7.29 -8.00 -9.74
N GLU A 157 6.56 -8.61 -10.68
CA GLU A 157 6.64 -10.05 -10.94
C GLU A 157 7.41 -10.35 -12.24
N ASN A 158 7.21 -9.55 -13.31
CA ASN A 158 7.72 -9.87 -14.65
C ASN A 158 8.27 -8.66 -15.42
N SER A 159 9.17 -7.88 -14.81
CA SER A 159 9.70 -6.69 -15.48
C SER A 159 10.52 -6.97 -16.73
N LYS A 160 10.38 -6.11 -17.75
CA LYS A 160 11.23 -6.13 -18.95
C LYS A 160 12.53 -5.37 -18.68
N GLY A 161 13.68 -6.05 -18.74
CA GLY A 161 15.01 -5.43 -18.64
C GLY A 161 16.04 -6.34 -17.98
N LYS A 162 17.33 -6.12 -18.27
CA LYS A 162 18.44 -6.83 -17.61
C LYS A 162 18.95 -6.12 -16.35
N GLN A 163 18.68 -4.82 -16.23
CA GLN A 163 18.97 -4.00 -15.06
C GLN A 163 17.65 -3.49 -14.49
N GLN A 164 17.52 -3.55 -13.18
CA GLN A 164 16.29 -3.27 -12.46
C GLN A 164 16.50 -2.00 -11.61
N TYR A 165 15.90 -0.88 -12.02
CA TYR A 165 16.07 0.45 -11.38
C TYR A 165 15.01 0.72 -10.29
N TRP A 166 14.49 -0.34 -9.68
CA TRP A 166 13.39 -0.26 -8.72
C TRP A 166 13.82 0.48 -7.45
N VAL A 167 15.07 0.30 -7.01
CA VAL A 167 15.63 0.98 -5.83
C VAL A 167 15.70 2.48 -6.07
N GLU A 168 16.13 2.90 -7.26
CA GLU A 168 16.15 4.31 -7.65
C GLU A 168 14.74 4.90 -7.67
N LEU A 169 13.77 4.18 -8.25
CA LEU A 169 12.36 4.60 -8.22
C LEU A 169 11.88 4.81 -6.78
N ALA A 170 12.18 3.87 -5.87
CA ALA A 170 11.85 3.99 -4.47
C ALA A 170 12.48 5.21 -3.78
N ILE A 171 13.76 5.47 -4.05
CA ILE A 171 14.48 6.63 -3.51
C ILE A 171 13.85 7.93 -4.02
N PHE A 172 13.54 8.02 -5.31
CA PHE A 172 12.88 9.19 -5.88
C PHE A 172 11.48 9.40 -5.30
N LEU A 173 10.70 8.34 -5.13
CA LEU A 173 9.39 8.42 -4.48
C LEU A 173 9.47 8.94 -3.05
N LYS A 174 10.43 8.44 -2.25
CA LYS A 174 10.68 8.97 -0.89
C LYS A 174 11.14 10.42 -0.89
N SER A 175 11.87 10.85 -1.92
CA SER A 175 12.37 12.23 -2.02
C SER A 175 11.25 13.26 -2.17
N HIS A 176 10.04 12.84 -2.58
CA HIS A 176 8.86 13.71 -2.63
C HIS A 176 8.18 13.96 -1.27
N ASN A 177 8.61 13.29 -0.19
CA ASN A 177 8.05 13.53 1.14
C ASN A 177 8.09 15.02 1.49
N THR A 178 6.97 15.52 2.02
CA THR A 178 6.83 16.89 2.52
C THR A 178 6.52 16.88 4.01
N SER A 179 6.48 18.04 4.65
CA SER A 179 6.06 18.16 6.05
C SER A 179 4.61 17.72 6.29
N THR A 180 3.78 17.70 5.25
CA THR A 180 2.35 17.39 5.32
C THR A 180 1.98 16.06 4.66
N GLN A 181 2.89 15.45 3.90
CA GLN A 181 2.64 14.18 3.20
C GLN A 181 3.87 13.28 3.22
N ASN A 182 3.70 12.10 3.81
CA ASN A 182 4.66 11.01 3.75
C ASN A 182 4.18 9.95 2.76
N VAL A 183 5.03 9.62 1.78
CA VAL A 183 4.79 8.55 0.81
C VAL A 183 5.10 7.21 1.47
N TYR A 184 4.07 6.39 1.70
CA TYR A 184 4.23 5.00 2.12
C TYR A 184 4.75 4.18 0.94
N LEU A 185 5.74 3.32 1.19
CA LEU A 185 6.23 2.38 0.19
C LEU A 185 6.09 0.97 0.74
N SER A 186 5.50 0.08 -0.06
CA SER A 186 5.46 -1.35 0.21
C SER A 186 5.95 -2.15 -1.00
N ALA A 187 6.22 -3.42 -0.77
CA ALA A 187 6.65 -4.36 -1.80
C ALA A 187 6.00 -5.73 -1.59
N ALA A 188 5.73 -6.44 -2.67
CA ALA A 188 5.19 -7.79 -2.67
C ALA A 188 6.15 -8.79 -3.35
N PRO A 189 7.32 -9.07 -2.74
CA PRO A 189 8.26 -10.05 -3.30
C PRO A 189 7.65 -11.46 -3.29
N GLN A 190 8.12 -12.28 -4.22
CA GLN A 190 7.85 -13.71 -4.23
C GLN A 190 8.60 -14.42 -3.09
N CYS A 191 8.11 -15.59 -2.70
CA CYS A 191 8.69 -16.39 -1.62
C CYS A 191 10.15 -16.86 -1.86
N PRO A 192 10.58 -17.28 -3.07
CA PRO A 192 11.95 -17.73 -3.27
C PRO A 192 12.96 -16.60 -3.01
N PHE A 193 13.86 -16.80 -2.04
CA PHE A 193 14.86 -15.80 -1.68
C PHE A 193 16.24 -16.11 -2.31
N PRO A 194 16.96 -15.09 -2.83
CA PRO A 194 16.51 -13.71 -3.02
C PRO A 194 15.47 -13.60 -4.15
N ASP A 195 14.53 -12.66 -4.02
CA ASP A 195 13.49 -12.43 -5.02
C ASP A 195 14.11 -12.03 -6.38
N GLY A 196 13.62 -12.59 -7.48
CA GLY A 196 14.19 -12.37 -8.81
C GLY A 196 14.04 -10.95 -9.38
N GLN A 197 13.18 -10.13 -8.77
CA GLN A 197 12.85 -8.77 -9.23
C GLN A 197 13.22 -7.68 -8.21
N LEU A 198 13.16 -8.00 -6.92
CA LEU A 198 13.28 -7.04 -5.81
C LEU A 198 14.44 -7.40 -4.86
N ALA A 199 15.43 -8.17 -5.29
CA ALA A 199 16.53 -8.59 -4.43
C ALA A 199 17.38 -7.45 -3.83
N LYS A 200 17.65 -7.63 -2.53
CA LYS A 200 18.56 -6.93 -1.59
C LYS A 200 18.15 -5.55 -1.08
N GLU A 201 17.92 -5.52 0.24
CA GLU A 201 17.88 -4.37 1.14
C GLU A 201 16.83 -3.30 0.82
N TRP A 202 15.57 -3.70 0.97
CA TRP A 202 14.42 -2.80 0.92
C TRP A 202 13.90 -2.55 2.34
N SER A 203 14.00 -1.33 2.84
CA SER A 203 13.43 -0.90 4.13
C SER A 203 11.96 -0.44 3.99
N MET A 204 11.15 -1.27 3.33
CA MET A 204 9.73 -1.03 3.06
C MET A 204 8.83 -1.98 3.85
N ILE A 205 7.52 -1.69 3.85
CA ILE A 205 6.53 -2.68 4.31
C ILE A 205 6.52 -3.82 3.28
N CYS A 206 6.91 -5.04 3.68
CA CYS A 206 6.91 -6.19 2.79
C CYS A 206 5.70 -7.08 3.04
N TRP A 207 4.88 -7.29 2.00
CA TRP A 207 3.79 -8.25 1.98
C TRP A 207 4.27 -9.54 1.30
N ILE A 208 4.63 -10.57 2.06
CA ILE A 208 5.05 -11.84 1.45
C ILE A 208 3.83 -12.52 0.83
N ARG A 209 3.87 -12.78 -0.48
CA ARG A 209 2.78 -13.42 -1.22
C ARG A 209 2.60 -14.88 -0.78
N GLY A 210 1.63 -15.13 0.10
CA GLY A 210 1.26 -16.46 0.57
C GLY A 210 0.42 -17.23 -0.45
N SER A 211 1.02 -17.71 -1.55
CA SER A 211 0.40 -18.73 -2.40
C SER A 211 1.37 -19.91 -2.57
N ASN A 212 0.85 -21.14 -2.53
CA ASN A 212 1.62 -22.39 -2.50
C ASN A 212 2.63 -22.48 -3.65
N GLY A 213 3.84 -21.97 -3.45
CA GLY A 213 5.02 -22.26 -4.24
C GLY A 213 5.31 -23.75 -4.12
N ARG A 214 4.71 -24.54 -5.01
CA ARG A 214 4.99 -25.96 -5.11
C ARG A 214 6.42 -26.07 -5.62
N SER A 215 7.33 -26.51 -4.74
CA SER A 215 8.66 -26.96 -5.14
C SER A 215 8.50 -27.97 -6.27
N ARG A 216 9.07 -27.66 -7.43
CA ARG A 216 9.44 -28.65 -8.43
C ARG A 216 10.95 -28.67 -8.53
#